data_AF-A0A537P3I3-F1
#
_entry.id   AF-A0A537P3I3-F1
#
_cell.length_a   1.000
_cell.length_b   1.000
_cell.length_c   1.000
_cell.angle_alpha   90.00
_cell.angle_beta   90.00
_cell.angle_gamma   90.00
#
_symmetry.space_group_name_H-M   'P 1'
#
loop_
_entity.id
_entity.type
_entity.pdbx_description
1 polymer ?
#
loop_
_entity_poly.entity_id
_entity_poly.type
_entity_poly.pdbx_seq_one_letter_code
_entity_poly.pdbx_strand_id
1 'polypeptide(L)'
;MKIKRIEATWVSIPIAQDRQHRSDFGQIRTFDAAIVRIDTDTGITGWGEGKNAAGSSGSYAGLVTLINKEFAPRLIGRDARDISVIWD
;
A
#
# COMPACT_ATOMS: atom_id res chain seq x y z
N MET A 1 -9.20 17.68 -9.41
CA MET A 1 -8.58 16.91 -8.31
C MET A 1 -9.33 15.59 -8.10
N LYS A 2 -9.85 14.99 -9.16
CA LYS A 2 -10.52 13.69 -9.09
C LYS A 2 -9.51 12.57 -9.21
N ILE A 3 -9.72 11.50 -8.46
CA ILE A 3 -8.94 10.27 -8.55
C ILE A 3 -9.19 9.62 -9.92
N LYS A 4 -8.14 9.41 -10.71
CA LYS A 4 -8.23 8.74 -12.02
C LYS A 4 -7.69 7.31 -12.02
N ARG A 5 -6.76 7.01 -11.12
CA ARG A 5 -6.12 5.70 -10.98
C ARG A 5 -5.73 5.47 -9.53
N ILE A 6 -5.98 4.26 -9.05
CA ILE A 6 -5.42 3.73 -7.81
C ILE A 6 -4.79 2.39 -8.15
N GLU A 7 -3.56 2.18 -7.70
CA GLU A 7 -2.84 0.91 -7.85
C GLU A 7 -2.04 0.62 -6.59
N ALA A 8 -2.24 -0.56 -6.03
CA ALA A 8 -1.39 -1.14 -5.00
C ALA A 8 -0.46 -2.19 -5.61
N THR A 9 0.80 -2.17 -5.20
CA THR A 9 1.81 -3.15 -5.58
C THR A 9 2.47 -3.69 -4.32
N TRP A 10 2.61 -5.02 -4.24
CA TRP A 10 3.42 -5.64 -3.19
C TRP A 10 4.89 -5.50 -3.57
N VAL A 11 5.64 -4.78 -2.75
CA VAL A 11 7.11 -4.74 -2.84
C VAL A 11 7.70 -5.66 -1.76
N SER A 12 8.71 -6.43 -2.13
CA SER A 12 9.50 -7.26 -1.22
C SER A 12 10.96 -6.87 -1.37
N ILE A 13 11.47 -6.09 -0.40
CA ILE A 13 12.82 -5.54 -0.47
C ILE A 13 13.75 -6.38 0.41
N PRO A 14 14.80 -7.02 -0.13
CA PRO A 14 15.71 -7.82 0.68
C PRO A 14 16.50 -6.94 1.66
N ILE A 15 16.62 -7.41 2.90
CA ILE A 15 17.44 -6.79 3.94
C ILE A 15 18.81 -7.46 3.93
N ALA A 16 19.88 -6.65 3.89
CA ALA A 16 21.24 -7.13 3.96
C ALA A 16 21.45 -8.02 5.20
N GLN A 17 22.16 -9.15 5.04
CA GLN A 17 22.22 -10.22 6.05
C GLN A 17 22.70 -9.73 7.43
N ASP A 18 23.67 -8.82 7.46
CA ASP A 18 24.22 -8.17 8.65
C ASP A 18 23.24 -7.20 9.34
N ARG A 19 22.16 -6.80 8.65
CA ARG A 19 21.09 -5.93 9.13
C ARG A 19 19.77 -6.65 9.40
N GLN A 20 19.72 -7.97 9.19
CA GLN A 20 18.52 -8.74 9.47
C GLN A 20 18.33 -8.90 10.98
N HIS A 21 17.12 -8.64 11.47
CA HIS A 21 16.78 -8.78 12.88
C HIS A 21 15.96 -10.05 13.14
N ARG A 22 16.16 -10.66 14.31
CA ARG A 22 15.39 -11.82 14.77
C ARG A 22 14.44 -11.38 15.88
N SER A 23 13.17 -11.73 15.74
CA SER A 23 12.15 -11.55 16.77
C SER A 23 11.45 -12.88 17.06
N ASP A 24 10.43 -12.86 17.91
CA ASP A 24 9.58 -14.03 18.18
C ASP A 24 8.83 -14.52 16.92
N PHE A 25 8.75 -13.68 15.88
CA PHE A 25 8.18 -14.02 14.56
C PHE A 25 9.19 -14.62 13.58
N GLY A 26 10.42 -14.86 14.03
CA GLY A 26 11.49 -15.44 13.23
C GLY A 26 12.50 -14.40 12.71
N GLN A 27 13.29 -14.81 11.71
CA GLN A 27 14.28 -13.95 11.08
C GLN A 27 13.62 -13.08 10.01
N ILE A 28 13.69 -11.76 10.17
CA ILE A 28 13.19 -10.80 9.19
C ILE A 28 14.22 -10.66 8.07
N ARG A 29 13.90 -11.19 6.89
CA ARG A 29 14.79 -11.21 5.72
C ARG A 29 14.45 -10.16 4.67
N THR A 30 13.21 -9.71 4.67
CA THR A 30 12.65 -8.78 3.70
C THR A 30 11.88 -7.69 4.42
N PHE A 31 11.78 -6.54 3.78
CA PHE A 31 10.84 -5.48 4.11
C PHE A 31 9.75 -5.49 3.05
N ASP A 32 8.63 -6.11 3.40
CA ASP A 32 7.45 -6.23 2.58
C ASP A 32 6.45 -5.11 2.87
N ALA A 33 5.84 -4.55 1.83
CA ALA A 33 4.80 -3.54 1.96
C ALA A 33 3.85 -3.54 0.75
N ALA A 34 2.62 -3.06 0.94
CA ALA A 34 1.76 -2.65 -0.16
C ALA A 34 2.00 -1.16 -0.41
N ILE A 35 2.67 -0.83 -1.51
CA ILE A 35 2.85 0.55 -1.95
C ILE A 35 1.67 0.93 -2.83
N VAL A 36 1.01 2.04 -2.49
CA VAL A 36 -0.17 2.54 -3.19
C VAL A 36 0.19 3.80 -3.94
N ARG A 37 -0.12 3.83 -5.23
CA ARG A 37 -0.04 5.00 -6.08
C ARG A 37 -1.43 5.46 -6.43
N ILE A 38 -1.68 6.76 -6.28
CA ILE A 38 -2.93 7.42 -6.66
C ILE A 38 -2.61 8.55 -7.62
N ASP A 39 -3.15 8.50 -8.83
CA ASP A 39 -3.04 9.60 -9.78
C ASP A 39 -4.35 10.38 -9.86
N THR A 40 -4.27 11.70 -10.03
CA THR A 40 -5.43 12.57 -10.24
C THR A 40 -5.55 13.06 -11.70
N ASP A 41 -6.74 13.54 -12.05
CA ASP A 41 -7.03 14.23 -13.33
C ASP A 41 -6.21 15.52 -13.54
N THR A 42 -5.76 16.15 -12.46
CA THR A 42 -4.92 17.35 -12.45
C THR A 42 -3.42 17.08 -12.58
N GLY A 43 -3.02 15.81 -12.74
CA GLY A 43 -1.62 15.42 -12.93
C GLY A 43 -0.82 15.24 -11.64
N ILE A 44 -1.45 15.31 -10.46
CA ILE A 44 -0.78 15.04 -9.19
C ILE A 44 -0.76 13.53 -8.94
N THR A 45 0.37 13.03 -8.44
CA THR A 45 0.54 11.65 -7.99
C THR A 45 0.80 11.65 -6.49
N GLY A 46 -0.03 10.94 -5.74
CA GLY A 46 0.16 10.65 -4.32
C GLY A 46 0.68 9.22 -4.11
N TRP A 47 1.49 9.04 -3.07
CA TRP A 47 2.01 7.73 -2.65
C TRP A 47 1.61 7.45 -1.20
N GLY A 48 1.27 6.19 -0.93
CA GLY A 48 0.95 5.69 0.40
C GLY A 48 1.53 4.30 0.64
N GLU A 49 1.58 3.89 1.90
CA GLU A 49 2.06 2.57 2.34
C GLU A 49 1.02 1.91 3.25
N GLY A 50 0.69 0.65 2.97
CA GLY A 50 -0.12 -0.20 3.84
C GLY A 50 0.73 -1.32 4.46
N LYS A 51 0.56 -1.55 5.78
CA LYS A 51 1.21 -2.64 6.55
C LYS A 51 0.17 -3.58 7.12
N ASN A 52 0.38 -4.89 6.98
CA ASN A 52 -0.51 -5.91 7.56
C ASN A 52 0.20 -6.90 8.50
N ALA A 53 1.51 -6.79 8.67
CA ALA A 53 2.30 -7.69 9.51
C ALA A 53 3.32 -6.93 10.36
N ALA A 54 3.57 -7.44 11.58
CA ALA A 54 4.64 -6.96 12.43
C ALA A 54 6.01 -7.23 11.77
N GLY A 55 6.95 -6.30 11.95
CA GLY A 55 8.30 -6.44 11.40
C GLY A 55 8.37 -6.41 9.87
N SER A 56 7.30 -6.05 9.17
CA SER A 56 7.27 -5.94 7.70
C SER A 56 7.58 -7.25 6.96
N SER A 57 7.38 -8.42 7.58
CA SER A 57 7.65 -9.73 6.96
C SER A 57 6.36 -10.54 6.95
N GLY A 58 5.58 -10.41 5.88
CA GLY A 58 4.27 -11.05 5.75
C GLY A 58 3.80 -11.14 4.31
N SER A 59 2.65 -11.78 4.10
CA SER A 59 2.01 -11.84 2.78
C SER A 59 1.14 -10.60 2.55
N TYR A 60 1.44 -9.83 1.52
CA TYR A 60 0.70 -8.60 1.19
C TYR A 60 -0.29 -8.80 0.04
N ALA A 61 -0.37 -10.00 -0.54
CA ALA A 61 -1.28 -10.30 -1.65
C ALA A 61 -2.75 -9.97 -1.30
N GLY A 62 -3.20 -10.30 -0.09
CA GLY A 62 -4.54 -9.99 0.37
C GLY A 62 -4.82 -8.47 0.43
N LEU A 63 -3.89 -7.70 1.02
CA LEU A 63 -4.02 -6.24 1.13
C LEU A 63 -4.00 -5.56 -0.25
N VAL A 64 -3.08 -5.97 -1.12
CA VAL A 64 -3.00 -5.48 -2.50
C VAL A 64 -4.28 -5.79 -3.27
N THR A 65 -4.81 -7.01 -3.12
CA THR A 65 -6.06 -7.42 -3.77
C THR A 65 -7.23 -6.58 -3.28
N LEU A 66 -7.37 -6.40 -1.97
CA LEU A 66 -8.40 -5.57 -1.35
C LEU A 66 -8.36 -4.13 -1.89
N ILE A 67 -7.18 -3.51 -1.92
CA ILE A 67 -7.04 -2.13 -2.43
C ILE A 67 -7.41 -2.06 -3.92
N ASN A 68 -6.87 -2.96 -4.73
CA ASN A 68 -7.05 -2.91 -6.18
C ASN A 68 -8.45 -3.32 -6.66
N LYS A 69 -9.12 -4.23 -5.94
CA LYS A 69 -10.36 -4.85 -6.40
C LYS A 69 -11.60 -4.32 -5.69
N GLU A 70 -11.48 -3.90 -4.43
CA GLU A 70 -12.62 -3.41 -3.65
C GLU A 70 -12.60 -1.88 -3.53
N PHE A 71 -11.50 -1.31 -3.05
CA PHE A 71 -11.44 0.14 -2.80
C PHE A 71 -11.28 0.96 -4.08
N ALA A 72 -10.36 0.57 -4.96
CA ALA A 72 -10.04 1.36 -6.16
C ALA A 72 -11.29 1.67 -7.02
N PRO A 73 -12.16 0.70 -7.37
CA PRO A 73 -13.35 1.00 -8.18
C PRO A 73 -14.35 1.96 -7.51
N ARG A 74 -14.41 1.98 -6.18
CA ARG A 74 -15.35 2.83 -5.41
C ARG A 74 -14.86 4.27 -5.26
N LEU A 75 -13.55 4.48 -5.35
CA LEU A 75 -12.92 5.79 -5.11
C LEU A 75 -12.55 6.53 -6.40
N ILE A 76 -12.40 5.83 -7.53
CA ILE A 76 -12.19 6.48 -8.83
C ILE A 76 -13.34 7.47 -9.11
N GLY A 77 -13.00 8.68 -9.52
CA GLY A 77 -13.93 9.78 -9.79
C GLY A 77 -14.27 10.67 -8.59
N ARG A 78 -13.95 10.26 -7.36
CA ARG A 78 -14.09 11.11 -6.15
C ARG A 78 -13.05 12.23 -6.15
N ASP A 79 -13.36 13.36 -5.52
CA ASP A 79 -12.35 14.39 -5.25
C ASP A 79 -11.39 13.90 -4.16
N ALA A 80 -10.10 13.86 -4.46
CA ALA A 80 -9.07 13.34 -3.55
C ALA A 80 -8.93 14.16 -2.25
N ARG A 81 -9.54 15.34 -2.17
CA ARG A 81 -9.49 16.24 -1.01
C ARG A 81 -10.65 16.02 -0.04
N ASP A 82 -11.70 15.31 -0.45
CA ASP A 82 -12.89 15.06 0.36
C ASP A 82 -12.65 13.90 1.36
N ILE A 83 -11.65 14.07 2.23
CA ILE A 83 -11.12 13.00 3.08
C ILE A 83 -12.19 12.35 3.97
N SER A 84 -13.13 13.12 4.52
CA SER A 84 -14.18 12.57 5.39
C SER A 84 -15.11 11.66 4.61
N VAL A 85 -15.51 12.06 3.39
CA VAL A 85 -16.37 11.25 2.51
C VAL A 85 -15.67 10.00 1.99
N ILE A 86 -14.35 10.05 1.82
CA ILE A 86 -13.53 8.90 1.43
C ILE A 86 -13.34 7.93 2.59
N TRP A 87 -13.32 8.45 3.82
CA TRP A 87 -13.14 7.66 5.04
C TRP A 87 -14.41 6.91 5.46
N ASP A 88 -15.57 7.55 5.32
CA ASP A 88 -16.90 6.97 5.61
C ASP A 88 -17.31 5.88 4.59
#